data_AF-A0A9C7VXZ9-F1
#
_entry.id   AF-A0A9C7VXZ9-F1
#
_cell.length_a   1.000
_cell.length_b   1.000
_cell.length_c   1.000
_cell.angle_alpha   90.00
_cell.angle_beta   90.00
_cell.angle_gamma   90.00
#
_symmetry.space_group_name_H-M   'P 1'
#
loop_
_entity.id
_entity.type
_entity.pdbx_description
1 polymer ?
#
loop_
_entity_poly.entity_id
_entity_poly.type
_entity_poly.pdbx_seq_one_letter_code
_entity_poly.pdbx_strand_id
1 'polypeptide(L)'
;MMIKKVSSFTLLMPLIFLLTVFIYYPGLTGSYVLDDNANILQPTGIAMKKLSWQDLQNAALSMEKRPIARASFGLNYLVAGFNPFYFKLTNIVIHSINALLVFFISLFLLRQLKKTGQTCLSARRISLIALAISLGWSLHPINLTNVLYVVQRMNSL
;
A
#
# COMPACT_ATOMS: atom_id res chain seq x y z
N MET A 1 17.94 -29.68 17.65
CA MET A 1 17.18 -28.89 16.65
C MET A 1 16.44 -27.77 17.38
N MET A 2 17.04 -26.58 17.49
CA MET A 2 16.43 -25.43 18.17
C MET A 2 15.34 -24.83 17.26
N ILE A 3 14.08 -25.11 17.56
CA ILE A 3 12.95 -24.39 16.97
C ILE A 3 13.09 -22.94 17.47
N LYS A 4 13.59 -22.04 16.61
CA LYS A 4 13.65 -20.60 16.90
C LYS A 4 12.24 -20.17 17.30
N LYS A 5 12.08 -19.71 18.55
CA LYS A 5 10.82 -19.20 19.10
C LYS A 5 10.40 -18.03 18.22
N VAL A 6 9.46 -18.27 17.30
CA VAL A 6 8.86 -17.23 16.46
C VAL A 6 8.32 -16.18 17.43
N SER A 7 8.92 -14.99 17.43
CA SER A 7 8.49 -13.93 18.33
C SER A 7 7.00 -13.65 18.06
N SER A 8 6.18 -13.44 19.08
CA SER A 8 4.73 -13.22 18.89
C SER A 8 4.42 -12.09 17.90
N PHE A 9 5.38 -11.18 17.66
CA PHE A 9 5.33 -10.09 16.72
C PHE A 9 5.27 -10.52 15.24
N THR A 10 6.04 -11.52 14.83
CA THR A 10 6.10 -11.94 13.42
C THR A 10 4.78 -12.58 12.95
N LEU A 11 3.94 -13.04 13.88
CA LEU A 11 2.59 -13.53 13.58
C LEU A 11 1.57 -12.39 13.36
N LEU A 12 1.87 -11.17 13.82
CA LEU A 12 0.98 -10.00 13.64
C LEU A 12 1.08 -9.41 12.23
N MET A 13 2.22 -9.56 11.55
CA MET A 13 2.41 -9.03 10.21
C MET A 13 1.51 -9.72 9.16
N PRO A 14 1.44 -11.06 9.08
CA PRO A 14 0.48 -11.74 8.20
C PRO A 14 -0.96 -11.35 8.53
N LEU A 15 -1.30 -11.17 9.81
CA LEU A 15 -2.66 -10.77 10.21
C LEU A 15 -3.03 -9.39 9.63
N ILE A 16 -2.15 -8.39 9.77
CA ILE A 16 -2.38 -7.05 9.20
C ILE A 16 -2.55 -7.11 7.69
N PHE A 17 -1.65 -7.83 7.01
CA PHE A 17 -1.66 -7.95 5.57
C PHE A 17 -2.94 -8.64 5.08
N LEU A 18 -3.25 -9.82 5.62
CA LEU A 18 -4.39 -10.63 5.19
C LEU A 18 -5.73 -9.95 5.51
N LEU A 19 -5.88 -9.33 6.68
CA LEU A 19 -7.11 -8.59 7.00
C LEU A 19 -7.29 -7.37 6.10
N THR A 20 -6.21 -6.64 5.80
CA THR A 20 -6.27 -5.51 4.87
C THR A 20 -6.69 -6.02 3.49
N VAL A 21 -6.01 -7.02 2.92
CA VAL A 21 -6.40 -7.60 1.63
C VAL A 21 -7.85 -8.09 1.64
N PHE A 22 -8.28 -8.80 2.68
CA PHE A 22 -9.64 -9.33 2.79
C PHE A 22 -10.71 -8.24 2.75
N ILE A 23 -10.53 -7.14 3.49
CA ILE A 23 -11.52 -6.05 3.53
C ILE A 23 -11.64 -5.32 2.19
N TYR A 24 -10.55 -5.16 1.45
CA TYR A 24 -10.56 -4.49 0.15
C TYR A 24 -10.85 -5.44 -1.03
N TYR A 25 -10.80 -6.76 -0.82
CA TYR A 25 -10.99 -7.78 -1.86
C TYR A 25 -12.26 -7.57 -2.71
N PRO A 26 -13.45 -7.27 -2.14
CA PRO A 26 -14.65 -7.05 -2.95
C PRO A 26 -14.49 -5.91 -3.97
N GLY A 27 -13.67 -4.91 -3.64
CA GLY A 27 -13.41 -3.74 -4.47
C GLY A 27 -12.51 -3.98 -5.67
N LEU A 28 -11.89 -5.16 -5.80
CA LEU A 28 -11.08 -5.54 -6.97
C LEU A 28 -11.90 -5.61 -8.26
N THR A 29 -13.19 -5.93 -8.13
CA THR A 29 -14.10 -6.00 -9.27
C THR A 29 -14.63 -4.61 -9.66
N GLY A 30 -14.86 -4.40 -10.95
CA GLY A 30 -15.36 -3.13 -11.50
C GLY A 30 -14.30 -2.27 -12.19
N SER A 31 -14.80 -1.24 -12.88
CA SER A 31 -14.03 -0.41 -13.81
C SER A 31 -13.16 0.66 -13.14
N TYR A 32 -12.42 1.39 -13.97
CA TYR A 32 -11.84 2.69 -13.64
C TYR A 32 -12.96 3.70 -13.31
N VAL A 33 -12.72 4.59 -12.34
CA VAL A 33 -13.71 5.54 -11.85
C VAL A 33 -13.12 6.95 -11.71
N LEU A 34 -13.98 7.97 -11.90
CA LEU A 34 -13.61 9.38 -11.78
C LEU A 34 -12.34 9.73 -12.60
N ASP A 35 -11.34 10.28 -11.91
CA ASP A 35 -10.09 10.79 -12.48
C ASP A 35 -9.18 9.69 -13.04
N ASP A 36 -9.49 8.41 -12.84
CA ASP A 36 -8.74 7.29 -13.42
C ASP A 36 -8.64 7.41 -14.94
N ASN A 37 -9.73 7.77 -15.62
CA ASN A 37 -9.75 7.84 -17.08
C ASN A 37 -8.76 8.88 -17.62
N ALA A 38 -8.84 10.11 -17.11
CA ALA A 38 -8.00 11.22 -17.56
C ALA A 38 -6.52 11.02 -17.19
N ASN A 39 -6.24 10.32 -16.08
CA ASN A 39 -4.86 10.17 -15.60
C ASN A 39 -4.17 8.90 -16.07
N ILE A 40 -4.93 7.83 -16.39
CA ILE A 40 -4.40 6.50 -16.67
C ILE A 40 -4.63 6.07 -18.11
N LEU A 41 -5.87 6.20 -18.61
CA LEU A 41 -6.25 5.62 -19.90
C LEU A 41 -5.97 6.54 -21.09
N GLN A 42 -6.15 7.85 -20.89
CA GLN A 42 -5.94 8.85 -21.96
C GLN A 42 -4.47 9.15 -22.24
N PRO A 43 -3.57 9.30 -21.25
CA PRO A 43 -2.18 9.66 -21.52
C PRO A 43 -1.42 8.49 -22.17
N THR A 44 -0.90 8.72 -23.37
CA THR A 44 -0.19 7.68 -24.15
C THR A 44 1.10 7.18 -23.47
N GLY A 45 1.70 7.97 -22.58
CA GLY A 45 2.94 7.60 -21.90
C GLY A 45 2.82 6.41 -20.94
N ILE A 46 1.61 6.09 -20.44
CA ILE A 46 1.43 4.94 -19.51
C ILE A 46 1.45 3.61 -20.26
N ALA A 47 1.10 3.57 -21.54
CA ALA A 47 1.09 2.35 -22.35
C ALA A 47 2.52 1.93 -22.77
N MET A 48 3.37 1.60 -21.79
CA MET A 48 4.75 1.18 -22.01
C MET A 48 4.81 -0.05 -22.92
N LYS A 49 5.75 -0.03 -23.89
CA LYS A 49 5.92 -1.12 -24.86
C LYS A 49 6.95 -2.15 -24.38
N LYS A 50 7.95 -1.71 -23.63
CA LYS A 50 9.01 -2.55 -23.08
C LYS A 50 9.52 -1.99 -21.76
N LEU A 51 10.18 -2.84 -20.97
CA LEU A 51 10.91 -2.39 -19.80
C LEU A 51 12.21 -1.72 -20.25
N SER A 52 12.17 -0.39 -20.45
CA SER A 52 13.34 0.41 -20.78
C SER A 52 13.34 1.72 -20.00
N TRP A 53 14.53 2.28 -19.79
CA TRP A 53 14.66 3.57 -19.10
C TRP A 53 13.87 4.67 -19.80
N GLN A 54 13.89 4.70 -21.12
CA GLN A 54 13.15 5.68 -21.92
C GLN A 54 11.64 5.55 -21.75
N ASP A 55 11.08 4.33 -21.83
CA ASP A 55 9.64 4.11 -21.62
C ASP A 55 9.22 4.45 -20.18
N LEU A 56 10.07 4.17 -19.19
CA LEU A 56 9.82 4.53 -17.81
C LEU A 56 9.80 6.05 -17.61
N GLN A 57 10.75 6.77 -18.20
CA GLN A 57 10.78 8.24 -18.20
C GLN A 57 9.56 8.83 -18.91
N ASN A 58 9.19 8.28 -20.07
CA ASN A 58 8.00 8.68 -20.81
C ASN A 58 6.74 8.52 -19.96
N ALA A 59 6.59 7.38 -19.26
CA ALA A 59 5.47 7.16 -18.34
C ALA A 59 5.50 8.15 -17.17
N ALA A 60 6.66 8.32 -16.52
CA ALA A 60 6.84 9.21 -15.38
C ALA A 60 6.50 10.67 -15.71
N LEU A 61 6.91 11.14 -16.89
CA LEU A 61 6.82 12.54 -17.30
C LEU A 61 5.65 12.81 -18.25
N SER A 62 4.77 11.84 -18.51
CA SER A 62 3.68 12.02 -19.46
C SER A 62 2.64 13.07 -19.03
N MET A 63 2.71 13.54 -17.78
CA MET A 63 2.01 14.71 -17.25
C MET A 63 2.91 15.38 -16.20
N GLU A 64 2.70 16.66 -15.93
CA GLU A 64 3.59 17.49 -15.11
C GLU A 64 3.70 17.07 -13.62
N LYS A 65 2.82 16.19 -13.13
CA LYS A 65 2.72 15.87 -11.70
C LYS A 65 2.79 14.37 -11.43
N ARG A 66 3.40 14.02 -10.29
CA ARG A 66 3.40 12.69 -9.64
C ARG A 66 4.17 11.60 -10.41
N PRO A 67 5.45 11.84 -10.78
CA PRO A 67 6.21 10.98 -11.68
C PRO A 67 6.40 9.54 -11.17
N ILE A 68 6.56 9.34 -9.86
CA ILE A 68 6.71 8.01 -9.25
C ILE A 68 5.46 7.16 -9.47
N ALA A 69 4.29 7.73 -9.17
CA ALA A 69 3.02 7.04 -9.36
C ALA A 69 2.76 6.75 -10.85
N ARG A 70 3.05 7.70 -11.74
CA ARG A 70 2.88 7.50 -13.20
C ARG A 70 3.79 6.43 -13.75
N ALA A 71 5.07 6.43 -13.35
CA ALA A 71 6.00 5.36 -13.67
C ALA A 71 5.48 3.99 -13.19
N SER A 72 4.93 3.94 -11.97
CA SER A 72 4.34 2.70 -11.44
C SER A 72 3.12 2.21 -12.23
N PHE A 73 2.32 3.12 -12.81
CA PHE A 73 1.22 2.73 -13.70
C PHE A 73 1.74 2.13 -15.01
N GLY A 74 2.80 2.71 -15.59
CA GLY A 74 3.43 2.15 -16.78
C GLY A 74 4.01 0.75 -16.56
N LEU A 75 4.68 0.53 -15.43
CA LEU A 75 5.14 -0.79 -15.02
C LEU A 75 3.98 -1.77 -14.81
N ASN A 76 2.88 -1.31 -14.20
CA ASN A 76 1.70 -2.15 -14.01
C ASN A 76 1.03 -2.52 -15.33
N TYR A 77 0.96 -1.57 -16.28
CA TYR A 77 0.46 -1.78 -17.63
C TYR A 77 1.29 -2.82 -18.39
N LEU A 78 2.62 -2.75 -18.28
CA LEU A 78 3.52 -3.68 -18.96
C LEU A 78 3.24 -5.15 -18.60
N VAL A 79 2.79 -5.40 -17.36
CA VAL A 79 2.50 -6.76 -16.87
C VAL A 79 1.05 -7.19 -17.18
N ALA A 80 0.08 -6.28 -17.11
CA ALA A 80 -1.34 -6.64 -17.03
C ALA A 80 -2.26 -5.92 -18.05
N GLY A 81 -1.71 -5.07 -18.92
CA GLY A 81 -2.48 -4.16 -19.76
C GLY A 81 -3.36 -3.21 -18.94
N PHE A 82 -4.36 -2.56 -19.54
CA PHE A 82 -5.31 -1.69 -18.83
C PHE A 82 -6.42 -2.46 -18.09
N ASN A 83 -6.12 -3.63 -17.53
CA ASN A 83 -7.12 -4.35 -16.75
C ASN A 83 -7.21 -3.74 -15.33
N PRO A 84 -8.36 -3.13 -14.94
CA PRO A 84 -8.51 -2.42 -13.68
C PRO A 84 -8.31 -3.33 -12.46
N PHE A 85 -8.60 -4.63 -12.58
CA PHE A 85 -8.40 -5.60 -11.50
C PHE A 85 -6.95 -5.60 -11.00
N TYR A 86 -5.98 -5.71 -11.91
CA TYR A 86 -4.57 -5.80 -11.55
C TYR A 86 -4.02 -4.46 -11.04
N PHE A 87 -4.59 -3.35 -11.48
CA PHE A 87 -4.23 -2.03 -10.98
C PHE A 87 -4.70 -1.81 -9.53
N LYS A 88 -5.95 -2.19 -9.23
CA LYS A 88 -6.50 -2.17 -7.88
C LYS A 88 -5.77 -3.16 -6.97
N LEU A 89 -5.41 -4.34 -7.48
CA LEU A 89 -4.61 -5.32 -6.74
C LEU A 89 -3.26 -4.73 -6.31
N THR A 90 -2.55 -4.08 -7.21
CA THR A 90 -1.30 -3.38 -6.88
C THR A 90 -1.52 -2.31 -5.79
N ASN A 91 -2.62 -1.54 -5.86
CA ASN A 91 -2.95 -0.57 -4.81
C ASN A 91 -3.19 -1.22 -3.45
N ILE A 92 -3.94 -2.34 -3.41
CA ILE A 92 -4.17 -3.10 -2.17
C ILE A 92 -2.86 -3.63 -1.59
N VAL A 93 -1.93 -4.11 -2.43
CA VAL A 93 -0.60 -4.56 -2.00
C VAL A 93 0.19 -3.39 -1.41
N ILE A 94 0.24 -2.24 -2.10
CA ILE A 94 0.91 -1.02 -1.60
C ILE A 94 0.30 -0.58 -0.26
N HIS A 95 -1.04 -0.54 -0.16
CA HIS A 95 -1.74 -0.17 1.08
C HIS A 95 -1.44 -1.14 2.22
N SER A 96 -1.35 -2.44 1.92
CA SER A 96 -0.99 -3.46 2.91
C SER A 96 0.45 -3.31 3.38
N ILE A 97 1.38 -2.94 2.49
CA ILE A 97 2.76 -2.59 2.86
C ILE A 97 2.75 -1.34 3.76
N ASN A 98 1.99 -0.31 3.40
CA ASN A 98 1.87 0.90 4.22
C ASN A 98 1.26 0.60 5.60
N ALA A 99 0.29 -0.30 5.70
CA ALA A 99 -0.26 -0.77 6.98
C ALA A 99 0.82 -1.42 7.86
N LEU A 100 1.70 -2.24 7.26
CA LEU A 100 2.86 -2.80 7.96
C LEU A 100 3.86 -1.71 8.39
N LEU A 101 4.12 -0.70 7.55
CA LEU A 101 4.97 0.43 7.93
C LEU A 101 4.39 1.22 9.10
N VAL A 102 3.09 1.52 9.09
CA VAL A 102 2.38 2.16 10.21
C VAL A 102 2.53 1.34 11.49
N PHE A 103 2.42 0.00 11.40
CA PHE A 103 2.67 -0.90 12.53
C PHE A 103 4.10 -0.79 13.06
N PHE A 104 5.12 -0.82 12.19
CA PHE A 104 6.52 -0.68 12.59
C PHE A 104 6.82 0.68 13.22
N ILE A 105 6.30 1.77 12.64
CA ILE A 105 6.47 3.13 13.17
C ILE A 105 5.81 3.23 14.55
N SER A 106 4.58 2.77 14.71
CA SER A 106 3.86 2.78 15.99
C SER A 106 4.60 1.97 17.05
N LEU A 107 5.10 0.78 16.68
CA LEU A 107 5.88 -0.08 17.55
C LEU A 107 7.19 0.60 17.98
N PHE A 108 7.91 1.21 17.03
CA PHE A 108 9.16 1.91 17.28
C PHE A 108 8.97 3.06 18.26
N LEU A 109 7.97 3.92 18.01
CA LEU A 109 7.65 5.05 18.88
C LEU A 109 7.28 4.59 20.30
N LEU A 110 6.38 3.61 20.43
CA LEU A 110 5.96 3.10 21.74
C LEU A 110 7.09 2.41 22.51
N ARG A 111 7.98 1.68 21.81
CA ARG A 111 9.19 1.10 22.43
C ARG A 111 10.16 2.18 22.88
N GLN A 112 10.29 3.26 22.12
CA GLN A 112 11.14 4.39 22.49
C GLN A 112 10.61 5.09 23.75
N LEU A 113 9.30 5.36 23.83
CA LEU A 113 8.67 5.91 25.05
C LEU A 113 8.88 5.02 26.27
N LYS A 114 8.86 3.69 26.09
CA LYS A 114 9.16 2.76 27.18
C LYS A 114 10.63 2.85 27.61
N LYS A 115 11.56 2.92 26.65
CA LYS A 115 13.00 3.01 26.91
C LYS A 115 13.37 4.30 27.66
N THR A 116 12.67 5.40 27.39
CA THR A 116 12.86 6.69 28.07
C THR A 116 12.09 6.81 29.39
N GLY A 117 11.39 5.75 29.83
CA GLY A 117 10.62 5.75 31.08
C GLY A 117 9.32 6.57 31.02
N GLN A 118 8.91 7.05 29.85
CA GLN A 118 7.68 7.85 29.65
C GLN A 118 6.41 6.98 29.64
N THR A 119 6.54 5.64 29.65
CA THR A 119 5.41 4.73 29.77
C THR A 119 5.79 3.44 30.51
N CYS A 120 4.85 2.89 31.28
CA CYS A 120 4.98 1.62 32.00
C CYS A 120 4.42 0.41 31.22
N LEU A 121 4.05 0.57 29.95
CA LEU A 121 3.41 -0.48 29.16
C LEU A 121 4.30 -1.73 29.00
N SER A 122 3.68 -2.91 29.07
CA SER A 122 4.35 -4.18 28.76
C SER A 122 4.64 -4.30 27.26
N ALA A 123 5.65 -5.10 26.88
CA ALA A 123 5.98 -5.32 25.46
C ALA A 123 4.80 -5.90 24.65
N ARG A 124 3.97 -6.72 25.30
CA ARG A 124 2.72 -7.24 24.73
C ARG A 124 1.72 -6.12 24.46
N ARG A 125 1.46 -5.25 25.44
CA ARG A 125 0.54 -4.11 25.27
C ARG A 125 1.01 -3.16 24.18
N ILE A 126 2.31 -2.86 24.12
CA ILE A 126 2.89 -2.05 23.04
C ILE A 126 2.59 -2.66 21.66
N SER A 127 2.79 -3.97 21.51
CA SER A 127 2.54 -4.65 20.23
C SER A 127 1.06 -4.66 19.86
N LEU A 128 0.16 -4.85 20.83
CA LEU A 128 -1.30 -4.80 20.62
C LEU A 128 -1.79 -3.40 20.26
N ILE A 129 -1.24 -2.35 20.89
CA ILE A 129 -1.59 -0.95 20.56
C ILE A 129 -1.09 -0.61 19.16
N ALA A 130 0.15 -0.96 18.81
CA ALA A 130 0.68 -0.76 17.46
C ALA A 130 -0.16 -1.49 16.41
N LEU A 131 -0.60 -2.72 16.71
CA LEU A 131 -1.51 -3.49 15.85
C LEU A 131 -2.84 -2.78 15.68
N ALA A 132 -3.45 -2.30 16.77
CA ALA A 132 -4.72 -1.59 16.75
C ALA A 132 -4.63 -0.28 15.95
N ILE A 133 -3.52 0.47 16.06
CA ILE A 133 -3.27 1.68 15.27
C ILE A 133 -3.17 1.33 13.78
N SER A 134 -2.39 0.30 13.44
CA SER A 134 -2.20 -0.14 12.05
C SER A 134 -3.50 -0.61 11.40
N LEU A 135 -4.26 -1.50 12.06
CA LEU A 135 -5.55 -1.97 11.57
C LEU A 135 -6.59 -0.85 11.56
N GLY A 136 -6.62 -0.02 12.60
CA GLY A 136 -7.50 1.13 12.68
C GLY A 136 -7.27 2.09 11.52
N TRP A 137 -6.02 2.32 11.13
CA TRP A 137 -5.67 3.11 9.94
C TRP A 137 -6.02 2.38 8.63
N SER A 138 -5.57 1.13 8.45
CA SER A 138 -5.70 0.45 7.15
C SER A 138 -7.14 0.12 6.81
N LEU A 139 -7.98 -0.17 7.80
CA LEU A 139 -9.38 -0.54 7.64
C LEU A 139 -10.34 0.66 7.72
N HIS A 140 -9.84 1.87 8.01
CA HIS A 140 -10.69 3.04 8.10
C HIS A 140 -11.35 3.36 6.75
N PRO A 141 -12.68 3.59 6.69
CA PRO A 141 -13.39 3.86 5.43
C PRO A 141 -12.86 5.06 4.64
N ILE A 142 -12.20 6.02 5.30
CA ILE A 142 -11.56 7.17 4.63
C ILE A 142 -10.51 6.75 3.60
N ASN A 143 -9.89 5.57 3.77
CA ASN A 143 -8.88 5.05 2.85
C ASN A 143 -9.49 4.28 1.67
N LEU A 144 -10.80 4.05 1.66
CA LEU A 144 -11.47 3.29 0.59
C LEU A 144 -11.17 3.85 -0.80
N THR A 145 -11.35 5.16 -0.97
CA THR A 145 -11.11 5.85 -2.23
C THR A 145 -9.63 5.90 -2.59
N ASN A 146 -8.75 6.05 -1.59
CA ASN A 146 -7.29 6.04 -1.80
C ASN A 146 -6.78 4.70 -2.36
N VAL A 147 -7.45 3.60 -2.00
CA VAL A 147 -7.06 2.25 -2.43
C VAL A 147 -7.75 1.84 -3.72
N LEU A 148 -9.06 2.05 -3.83
CA LEU A 148 -9.87 1.48 -4.92
C LEU A 148 -10.02 2.38 -6.14
N TYR A 149 -9.75 3.69 -6.02
CA TYR A 149 -9.60 4.55 -7.20
C TYR A 149 -8.16 4.43 -7.65
N VAL A 150 -7.94 3.92 -8.86
CA VAL A 150 -6.61 3.46 -9.26
C VAL A 150 -5.60 4.61 -9.20
N VAL A 151 -6.01 5.79 -9.67
CA VAL A 151 -5.22 7.01 -9.70
C VAL A 151 -4.76 7.45 -8.31
N GLN A 152 -5.53 7.14 -7.26
CA GLN A 152 -5.20 7.54 -5.90
C GLN A 152 -4.06 6.71 -5.28
N ARG A 153 -3.47 5.76 -6.03
CA ARG A 153 -2.10 5.26 -5.76
C ARG A 153 -1.11 6.39 -5.53
N MET A 154 -1.33 7.53 -6.19
CA MET A 154 -0.58 8.76 -6.02
C MET A 154 -0.58 9.34 -4.59
N ASN A 155 -1.51 8.95 -3.71
CA ASN A 155 -1.48 9.33 -2.29
C ASN A 155 -0.81 8.26 -1.41
N SER A 156 -0.55 7.06 -1.97
CA SER A 156 0.01 5.91 -1.26
C SER A 156 1.50 5.69 -1.52
N LEU A 157 2.08 6.43 -2.49
CA LEU A 157 3.49 6.43 -2.91
C LEU A 157 4.06 7.84 -2.79
#